data_AF-A0A4Q3RGM0-F1
#
_entry.id   AF-A0A4Q3RGM0-F1
#
_cell.length_a   1.000
_cell.length_b   1.000
_cell.length_c   1.000
_cell.angle_alpha   90.00
_cell.angle_beta   90.00
_cell.angle_gamma   90.00
#
_symmetry.space_group_name_H-M   'P 1'
#
loop_
_entity.id
_entity.type
_entity.pdbx_description
1 polymer ?
#
loop_
_entity_poly.entity_id
_entity_poly.type
_entity_poly.pdbx_seq_one_letter_code
_entity_poly.pdbx_strand_id
1 'polypeptide(L)'
;MQQLLYHTNVSFNTNVIQLSMAVLPAYYLVHIYGSVLTATGRLKPFIGILALSVAINLVLNVVLIPSYGAVGCTIAALASQYTCAVSCYFIATRACNLTDSPRVWIAYVAGAAVFFLILLALKSFINNVWLILAFLLVLVTAIAVTQQKNVKLIARSFIQ
;
A
#
# COMPACT_ATOMS: atom_id res chain seq x y z
N MET A 1 10.15 6.32 20.60
CA MET A 1 10.55 7.22 19.49
C MET A 1 9.71 8.49 19.42
N GLN A 2 8.37 8.42 19.49
CA GLN A 2 7.50 9.61 19.42
C GLN A 2 7.72 10.63 20.56
N GLN A 3 7.99 10.17 21.78
CA GLN A 3 8.34 11.03 22.93
C GLN A 3 9.72 11.72 22.80
N LEU A 4 10.59 11.27 21.88
CA LEU A 4 11.92 11.83 21.70
C LEU A 4 11.92 13.04 20.74
N LEU A 5 10.90 13.13 19.85
CA LEU A 5 10.79 14.17 18.81
C LEU A 5 9.61 15.13 19.03
N TYR A 6 8.56 14.73 19.74
CA TYR A 6 7.35 15.53 19.92
C TYR A 6 7.10 15.85 21.39
N HIS A 7 7.34 17.11 21.78
CA HIS A 7 7.04 17.64 23.12
C HIS A 7 5.59 18.13 23.29
N THR A 8 4.70 17.87 22.34
CA THR A 8 3.33 18.39 22.33
C THR A 8 2.33 17.34 21.82
N ASN A 9 1.12 17.34 22.40
CA ASN A 9 -0.07 16.54 22.05
C ASN A 9 0.20 15.15 21.44
N VAL A 10 0.60 14.22 22.31
CA VAL A 10 0.93 12.83 21.95
C VAL A 10 -0.23 12.14 21.24
N SER A 11 -1.49 12.44 21.59
CA SER A 11 -2.70 11.84 21.00
C SER A 11 -2.93 12.28 19.55
N PHE A 12 -2.83 13.59 19.26
CA PHE A 12 -3.02 14.14 17.90
C PHE A 12 -1.98 13.59 16.93
N ASN A 13 -0.70 13.62 17.31
CA ASN A 13 0.40 13.12 16.48
C ASN A 13 0.27 11.62 16.21
N THR A 14 -0.17 10.84 17.20
CA THR A 14 -0.43 9.41 17.02
C THR A 14 -1.48 9.17 15.94
N ASN A 15 -2.57 9.93 15.96
CA ASN A 15 -3.66 9.77 14.99
C ASN A 15 -3.22 10.11 13.56
N VAL A 16 -2.48 11.22 13.39
CA VAL A 16 -1.92 11.62 12.09
C VAL A 16 -0.99 10.55 11.53
N ILE A 17 -0.11 9.99 12.36
CA ILE A 17 0.82 8.93 11.95
C ILE A 17 0.05 7.66 11.58
N GLN A 18 -0.94 7.25 12.38
CA GLN A 18 -1.77 6.06 12.09
C GLN A 18 -2.51 6.19 10.77
N LEU A 19 -3.13 7.34 10.49
CA LEU A 19 -3.80 7.61 9.23
C LEU A 19 -2.81 7.62 8.05
N SER A 20 -1.62 8.19 8.24
CA SER A 20 -0.58 8.20 7.21
C SER A 20 -0.10 6.80 6.87
N MET A 21 0.05 5.92 7.87
CA MET A 21 0.41 4.52 7.65
C MET A 21 -0.68 3.76 6.90
N ALA A 22 -1.96 4.10 7.10
CA ALA A 22 -3.07 3.52 6.36
C ALA A 22 -3.06 3.87 4.86
N VAL A 23 -2.30 4.90 4.42
CA VAL A 23 -2.15 5.25 3.00
C VAL A 23 -1.16 4.30 2.28
N LEU A 24 -0.23 3.67 3.01
CA LEU A 24 0.85 2.86 2.42
C LEU A 24 0.37 1.74 1.49
N PRO A 25 -0.68 0.95 1.79
CA PRO A 25 -1.17 -0.09 0.88
C PRO A 25 -1.56 0.47 -0.50
N ALA A 26 -2.20 1.63 -0.55
CA ALA A 26 -2.56 2.28 -1.80
C ALA A 26 -1.32 2.69 -2.60
N TYR A 27 -0.30 3.25 -1.93
CA TYR A 27 0.99 3.56 -2.56
C TYR A 27 1.65 2.33 -3.18
N TYR A 28 1.68 1.19 -2.47
CA TYR A 28 2.24 -0.04 -3.01
C TYR A 28 1.50 -0.52 -4.27
N LEU A 29 0.17 -0.46 -4.28
CA LEU A 29 -0.63 -0.82 -5.45
C LEU A 29 -0.36 0.10 -6.63
N VAL A 30 -0.29 1.42 -6.41
CA VAL A 30 0.07 2.39 -7.46
C VAL A 30 1.46 2.10 -8.01
N HIS A 31 2.43 1.74 -7.16
CA HIS A 31 3.78 1.39 -7.61
C HIS A 31 3.82 0.10 -8.43
N ILE A 32 3.11 -0.95 -8.00
CA ILE A 32 3.06 -2.24 -8.71
C ILE A 32 2.39 -2.05 -10.08
N TYR A 33 1.17 -1.52 -10.10
CA TYR A 33 0.42 -1.36 -11.36
C TYR A 33 0.99 -0.24 -12.23
N GLY A 34 1.54 0.82 -11.65
CA GLY A 34 2.28 1.85 -12.38
C GLY A 34 3.51 1.29 -13.09
N SER A 35 4.24 0.37 -12.44
CA SER A 35 5.36 -0.34 -13.09
C SER A 35 4.88 -1.21 -14.25
N VAL A 36 3.71 -1.86 -14.12
CA VAL A 36 3.10 -2.64 -15.21
C VAL A 36 2.68 -1.74 -16.39
N LEU A 37 2.03 -0.59 -16.13
CA LEU A 37 1.63 0.35 -17.19
C LEU A 37 2.84 0.96 -17.90
N THR A 38 3.90 1.29 -17.16
CA THR A 38 5.13 1.83 -17.73
C THR A 38 5.86 0.77 -18.58
N ALA A 39 5.98 -0.47 -18.08
CA ALA A 39 6.59 -1.58 -18.82
C ALA A 39 5.83 -1.96 -20.10
N THR A 40 4.50 -1.80 -20.11
CA THR A 40 3.66 -2.03 -21.31
C THR A 40 3.56 -0.82 -22.24
N GLY A 41 4.31 0.25 -21.98
CA GLY A 41 4.35 1.46 -22.82
C GLY A 41 3.12 2.38 -22.69
N ARG A 42 2.23 2.13 -21.72
CA ARG A 42 0.99 2.89 -21.50
C ARG A 42 1.19 4.07 -20.54
N LEU A 43 2.17 4.94 -20.87
CA LEU A 43 2.51 6.10 -20.04
C LEU A 43 1.44 7.19 -20.02
N LYS A 44 0.78 7.46 -21.16
CA LYS A 44 -0.26 8.49 -21.26
C LYS A 44 -1.42 8.27 -20.26
N PRO A 45 -2.09 7.10 -20.22
CA PRO A 45 -3.16 6.88 -19.24
C PRO A 45 -2.64 6.85 -17.79
N PHE A 46 -1.41 6.39 -17.56
CA PHE A 46 -0.81 6.41 -16.22
C PHE A 46 -0.63 7.84 -15.70
N ILE A 47 -0.05 8.74 -16.51
CA ILE A 47 0.13 10.15 -16.16
C ILE A 47 -1.23 10.84 -15.96
N GLY A 48 -2.23 10.51 -16.77
CA GLY A 48 -3.60 11.02 -16.60
C GLY A 48 -4.21 10.67 -15.25
N ILE A 49 -4.05 9.41 -14.79
CA ILE A 49 -4.51 8.99 -13.46
C ILE A 49 -3.75 9.74 -12.35
N LEU A 50 -2.43 9.87 -12.48
CA LEU A 50 -1.63 10.57 -11.48
C LEU A 50 -2.04 12.04 -11.37
N ALA A 51 -2.24 12.72 -12.50
CA ALA A 51 -2.71 14.10 -12.54
C ALA A 51 -4.10 14.24 -11.88
N LEU A 52 -5.03 13.31 -12.16
CA LEU A 52 -6.34 13.28 -11.52
C LEU A 52 -6.22 13.07 -10.01
N SER A 53 -5.37 12.15 -9.55
CA SER A 53 -5.15 11.91 -8.12
C SER A 53 -4.60 13.15 -7.41
N VAL A 54 -3.62 13.84 -8.01
CA VAL A 54 -3.08 15.09 -7.48
C VAL A 54 -4.15 16.18 -7.43
N ALA A 55 -4.98 16.29 -8.47
CA ALA A 55 -6.09 17.25 -8.47
C ALA A 55 -7.09 16.97 -7.36
N ILE A 56 -7.50 15.71 -7.17
CA ILE A 56 -8.38 15.29 -6.06
C ILE A 56 -7.73 15.61 -4.72
N ASN A 57 -6.45 15.30 -4.56
CA ASN A 57 -5.70 15.57 -3.33
C ASN A 57 -5.68 17.06 -2.99
N LEU A 58 -5.43 17.91 -3.99
CA LEU A 58 -5.36 19.36 -3.84
C LEU A 58 -6.73 19.95 -3.49
N VAL A 59 -7.79 19.53 -4.19
CA VAL A 59 -9.17 19.98 -3.91
C VAL A 59 -9.57 19.59 -2.48
N LEU A 60 -9.34 18.33 -2.09
CA LEU A 60 -9.65 17.88 -0.73
C LEU A 60 -8.80 18.61 0.30
N ASN A 61 -7.51 18.84 0.05
CA ASN A 61 -6.65 19.58 0.96
C ASN A 61 -7.16 21.00 1.20
N VAL A 62 -7.56 21.72 0.16
CA VAL A 62 -8.09 23.09 0.32
C VAL A 62 -9.36 23.11 1.17
N VAL A 63 -10.20 22.08 1.09
CA VAL A 63 -11.45 21.98 1.86
C VAL A 63 -11.22 21.46 3.29
N LEU A 64 -10.35 20.46 3.47
CA LEU A 64 -10.20 19.74 4.75
C LEU A 64 -9.14 20.36 5.68
N ILE A 65 -8.10 21.00 5.15
CA ILE A 65 -7.04 21.60 5.98
C ILE A 65 -7.58 22.71 6.89
N PRO A 66 -8.46 23.64 6.45
CA PRO A 66 -8.99 24.69 7.32
C PRO A 66 -9.71 24.14 8.56
N SER A 67 -10.39 23.00 8.44
CA SER A 67 -11.21 22.42 9.51
C SER A 67 -10.46 21.37 10.35
N TYR A 68 -9.55 20.60 9.75
CA TYR A 68 -8.92 19.42 10.38
C TYR A 68 -7.39 19.48 10.43
N GLY A 69 -6.76 20.52 9.89
CA GLY A 69 -5.31 20.68 9.86
C GLY A 69 -4.58 19.47 9.26
N ALA A 70 -3.58 18.94 9.99
CA ALA A 70 -2.78 17.80 9.54
C ALA A 70 -3.59 16.50 9.35
N VAL A 71 -4.65 16.29 10.13
CA VAL A 71 -5.56 15.13 9.95
C VAL A 71 -6.35 15.28 8.65
N GLY A 72 -6.73 16.51 8.29
CA GLY A 72 -7.39 16.78 7.00
C GLY A 72 -6.49 16.42 5.81
N CYS A 73 -5.20 16.73 5.91
CA CYS A 73 -4.21 16.40 4.90
C CYS A 73 -4.04 14.87 4.71
N THR A 74 -3.99 14.11 5.81
CA THR A 74 -3.86 12.64 5.71
C THR A 74 -5.11 11.98 5.16
N ILE A 75 -6.30 12.48 5.50
CA ILE A 75 -7.57 12.00 4.93
C ILE A 75 -7.63 12.29 3.42
N ALA A 76 -7.24 13.48 3.00
CA ALA A 76 -7.16 13.84 1.58
C ALA A 76 -6.18 12.93 0.82
N ALA A 77 -5.00 12.65 1.40
CA ALA A 77 -4.03 11.71 0.86
C ALA A 77 -4.57 10.27 0.76
N LEU A 78 -5.29 9.82 1.78
CA LEU A 78 -5.91 8.50 1.79
C LEU A 78 -6.93 8.39 0.64
N ALA A 79 -7.87 9.33 0.56
CA ALA A 79 -8.88 9.34 -0.49
C ALA A 79 -8.24 9.37 -1.90
N SER A 80 -7.33 10.32 -2.15
CA SER A 80 -6.72 10.47 -3.48
C SER A 80 -5.87 9.26 -3.89
N GLN A 81 -5.12 8.67 -2.96
CA GLN A 81 -4.24 7.54 -3.26
C GLN A 81 -5.01 6.25 -3.47
N TYR A 82 -6.06 5.99 -2.69
CA TYR A 82 -6.93 4.84 -2.93
C TYR A 82 -7.66 4.96 -4.28
N THR A 83 -8.15 6.15 -4.63
CA THR A 83 -8.72 6.40 -5.98
C THR A 83 -7.68 6.15 -7.08
N CYS A 84 -6.43 6.60 -6.87
CA CYS A 84 -5.34 6.35 -7.81
C CYS A 84 -5.04 4.85 -7.95
N ALA A 85 -4.92 4.12 -6.84
CA ALA A 85 -4.62 2.70 -6.80
C ALA A 85 -5.67 1.88 -7.56
N VAL A 86 -6.95 2.16 -7.30
CA VAL A 86 -8.09 1.50 -7.96
C VAL A 86 -8.09 1.81 -9.46
N SER A 87 -7.86 3.07 -9.84
CA SER A 87 -7.79 3.48 -11.25
C SER A 87 -6.62 2.81 -11.98
N CYS A 88 -5.44 2.77 -11.37
CA CYS A 88 -4.27 2.08 -11.91
C CYS A 88 -4.52 0.58 -12.09
N TYR A 89 -5.15 -0.07 -11.10
CA TYR A 89 -5.53 -1.48 -11.19
C TYR A 89 -6.45 -1.73 -12.40
N PHE A 90 -7.56 -1.00 -12.53
CA PHE A 90 -8.50 -1.20 -13.63
C PHE A 90 -7.87 -0.99 -15.01
N ILE A 91 -7.04 0.03 -15.17
CA ILE A 91 -6.35 0.27 -16.45
C ILE A 91 -5.30 -0.81 -16.70
N ALA A 92 -4.56 -1.24 -15.68
CA ALA A 92 -3.55 -2.30 -15.82
C ALA A 92 -4.18 -3.62 -16.26
N THR A 93 -5.29 -4.02 -15.63
CA THR A 93 -6.00 -5.26 -15.97
C THR A 93 -6.50 -5.22 -17.41
N ARG A 94 -7.14 -4.11 -17.82
CA ARG A 94 -7.59 -3.94 -19.21
C ARG A 94 -6.43 -3.89 -20.21
N ALA A 95 -5.28 -3.36 -19.80
CA ALA A 95 -4.12 -3.22 -20.66
C ALA A 95 -3.43 -4.55 -20.95
N CYS A 96 -3.32 -5.42 -19.94
CA CYS A 96 -2.56 -6.66 -20.03
C CYS A 96 -3.44 -7.92 -20.10
N ASN A 97 -4.78 -7.78 -20.17
CA ASN A 97 -5.74 -8.89 -20.06
C ASN A 97 -5.39 -9.83 -18.88
N LEU A 98 -5.06 -9.25 -17.72
CA LEU A 98 -4.81 -10.06 -16.53
C LEU A 98 -6.08 -10.86 -16.23
N THR A 99 -5.95 -12.19 -16.13
CA THR A 99 -7.06 -13.07 -15.80
C THR A 99 -7.50 -12.80 -14.38
N ASP A 100 -8.50 -11.94 -14.20
CA ASP A 100 -9.14 -11.63 -12.93
C ASP A 100 -9.98 -12.83 -12.47
N SER A 101 -9.32 -13.88 -12.02
CA SER A 101 -10.03 -14.97 -11.34
C SER A 101 -10.39 -14.52 -9.92
N PRO A 102 -11.65 -14.65 -9.48
CA PRO A 102 -12.07 -14.23 -8.14
C PRO A 102 -11.31 -14.98 -7.03
N ARG A 103 -10.78 -16.17 -7.36
CA ARG A 103 -9.91 -16.95 -6.49
C ARG A 103 -8.64 -16.20 -6.06
N VAL A 104 -8.06 -15.38 -6.95
CA VAL A 104 -6.85 -14.60 -6.64
C VAL A 104 -7.16 -13.47 -5.68
N TRP A 105 -8.29 -12.78 -5.87
CA TRP A 105 -8.76 -11.74 -4.95
C TRP A 105 -9.08 -12.30 -3.56
N ILE A 106 -9.77 -13.44 -3.49
CA ILE A 106 -10.03 -14.15 -2.22
C ILE A 106 -8.72 -14.54 -1.55
N ALA A 107 -7.74 -15.05 -2.30
CA ALA A 107 -6.43 -15.40 -1.75
C ALA A 107 -5.66 -14.18 -1.21
N TYR A 108 -5.72 -13.02 -1.87
CA TYR A 108 -5.11 -11.79 -1.37
C TYR A 108 -5.78 -11.28 -0.09
N VAL A 109 -7.12 -11.25 -0.05
CA VAL A 109 -7.86 -10.82 1.14
C VAL A 109 -7.63 -11.78 2.31
N ALA A 110 -7.69 -13.10 2.06
CA ALA A 110 -7.41 -14.11 3.07
C ALA A 110 -5.96 -14.02 3.58
N GLY A 111 -4.99 -13.83 2.69
CA GLY A 111 -3.58 -13.64 3.07
C GLY A 111 -3.37 -12.40 3.93
N ALA A 112 -4.00 -11.28 3.56
CA ALA A 112 -3.96 -10.05 4.36
C ALA A 112 -4.60 -10.23 5.74
N ALA A 113 -5.74 -10.92 5.81
CA ALA A 113 -6.42 -11.22 7.07
C ALA A 113 -5.57 -12.13 7.97
N VAL A 114 -4.98 -13.20 7.43
CA VAL A 114 -4.08 -14.09 8.17
C VAL A 114 -2.87 -13.32 8.69
N PHE A 115 -2.24 -12.48 7.85
CA PHE A 115 -1.12 -11.65 8.27
C PHE A 115 -1.50 -10.70 9.41
N PHE A 116 -2.67 -10.05 9.33
CA PHE A 116 -3.18 -9.20 10.39
C PHE A 116 -3.45 -9.96 11.69
N LEU A 117 -4.02 -11.18 11.61
CA LEU A 117 -4.25 -12.03 12.79
C LEU A 117 -2.94 -12.47 13.44
N ILE A 118 -1.91 -12.82 12.66
CA ILE A 118 -0.58 -13.15 13.17
C ILE A 118 0.00 -11.96 13.93
N LEU A 119 -0.12 -10.74 13.41
CA LEU A 119 0.35 -9.52 14.09
C LEU A 119 -0.37 -9.29 15.42
N LEU A 120 -1.69 -9.50 15.47
CA LEU A 120 -2.46 -9.37 16.71
C LEU A 120 -2.05 -10.43 17.74
N ALA A 121 -1.86 -11.68 17.32
CA ALA A 121 -1.41 -12.77 18.18
C ALA A 121 0.00 -12.52 18.74
N LEU A 122 0.94 -12.08 17.90
CA LEU A 122 2.30 -11.73 18.31
C LEU A 122 2.30 -10.59 19.33
N LYS A 123 1.50 -9.55 19.09
CA LYS A 123 1.36 -8.43 20.03
C LYS A 123 0.82 -8.88 21.39
N SER A 124 -0.09 -9.87 21.42
CA SER A 124 -0.65 -10.38 22.67
C SER A 124 0.33 -11.22 23.48
N PHE A 125 1.33 -11.85 22.83
CA PHE A 125 2.26 -12.77 23.47
C PHE A 125 3.62 -12.12 23.80
N ILE A 126 4.02 -11.11 23.02
CA ILE A 126 5.34 -10.48 23.10
C ILE A 126 5.16 -8.97 23.29
N ASN A 127 5.47 -8.46 24.49
CA ASN A 127 5.45 -7.01 24.76
C ASN A 127 6.65 -6.25 24.15
N ASN A 128 7.72 -6.97 23.78
CA ASN A 128 8.93 -6.39 23.22
C ASN A 128 8.81 -6.17 21.70
N VAL A 129 8.67 -4.90 21.29
CA VAL A 129 8.51 -4.49 19.88
C VAL A 129 9.67 -4.97 19.00
N TRP A 130 10.90 -4.99 19.51
CA TRP A 130 12.08 -5.45 18.75
C TRP A 130 12.00 -6.92 18.34
N LEU A 131 11.41 -7.77 19.19
CA LEU A 131 11.23 -9.19 18.89
C LEU A 131 10.14 -9.39 17.82
N ILE A 132 9.06 -8.59 17.86
CA ILE A 132 8.03 -8.59 16.82
C ILE A 132 8.64 -8.20 15.46
N LEU A 133 9.48 -7.15 15.43
CA LEU A 133 10.16 -6.71 14.21
C LEU A 133 11.14 -7.76 13.67
N ALA A 134 11.90 -8.42 14.56
CA ALA A 134 12.81 -9.49 14.17
C ALA A 134 12.05 -10.69 13.55
N PHE A 135 10.91 -11.07 14.14
CA PHE A 135 10.07 -12.14 13.60
C PHE A 135 9.49 -11.78 12.22
N LEU A 136 9.03 -10.53 12.05
CA LEU A 136 8.54 -10.04 10.75
C LEU A 136 9.63 -10.06 9.68
N LEU A 137 10.85 -9.67 10.02
CA LEU A 137 11.99 -9.72 9.10
C LEU A 137 12.28 -11.16 8.64
N VAL A 138 12.27 -12.12 9.55
CA VAL A 138 12.46 -13.54 9.24
C VAL A 138 11.33 -14.06 8.35
N LEU A 139 10.09 -13.68 8.64
CA LEU A 139 8.92 -14.10 7.84
C LEU A 139 8.97 -13.54 6.42
N VAL A 140 9.32 -12.26 6.25
CA VAL A 140 9.47 -11.61 4.93
C VAL A 140 10.60 -12.26 4.13
N THR A 141 11.75 -12.51 4.77
CA THR A 141 12.88 -13.16 4.09
C THR A 141 12.57 -14.61 3.69
N ALA A 142 11.88 -15.38 4.53
CA ALA A 142 11.44 -16.73 4.21
C ALA A 142 10.47 -16.78 3.02
N ILE A 143 9.49 -15.86 2.99
CA ILE A 143 8.57 -15.72 1.86
C ILE A 143 9.34 -15.33 0.60
N ALA A 144 10.24 -14.35 0.67
CA ALA A 144 11.04 -13.93 -0.47
C ALA A 144 11.88 -15.09 -1.06
N VAL A 145 12.53 -15.89 -0.21
CA VAL A 145 13.30 -17.07 -0.64
C VAL A 145 12.41 -18.12 -1.31
N THR A 146 11.19 -18.32 -0.80
CA THR A 146 10.24 -19.27 -1.38
C THR A 146 9.72 -18.79 -2.74
N GLN A 147 9.44 -17.48 -2.87
CA GLN A 147 8.94 -16.88 -4.11
C GLN A 147 10.01 -16.72 -5.18
N GLN A 148 11.30 -16.59 -4.83
CA GLN A 148 12.39 -16.51 -5.80
C GLN A 148 12.43 -17.69 -6.78
N LYS A 149 12.09 -18.90 -6.32
CA LYS A 149 12.04 -20.09 -7.18
C LYS A 149 10.95 -19.98 -8.24
N ASN A 150 9.76 -19.51 -7.84
CA ASN A 150 8.62 -19.32 -8.73
C ASN A 150 8.84 -18.18 -9.73
N VAL A 151 9.41 -17.06 -9.28
CA VAL A 151 9.70 -15.91 -10.16
C VAL A 151 10.74 -16.29 -11.23
N LYS A 152 11.80 -17.03 -10.86
CA LYS A 152 12.80 -17.51 -11.83
C LYS A 152 12.20 -18.47 -12.86
N LEU A 153 11.21 -19.26 -12.47
CA LEU A 153 10.53 -20.21 -13.36
C LEU A 153 9.65 -19.48 -14.39
N ILE A 154 8.91 -18.46 -13.96
CA ILE A 154 8.12 -17.59 -14.84
C ILE A 154 9.03 -16.76 -15.77
N ALA A 155 10.14 -16.23 -15.27
CA ALA A 155 11.07 -15.48 -16.12
C ALA A 155 11.65 -16.32 -17.26
N ARG A 156 11.84 -17.63 -17.05
CA ARG A 156 12.32 -18.55 -18.10
C ARG A 156 11.26 -18.87 -19.16
N SER A 157 9.97 -18.88 -18.81
CA SER A 157 8.90 -19.16 -19.77
C SER A 157 8.60 -18.00 -20.73
N PHE A 158 9.08 -16.79 -20.46
CA PHE A 158 8.96 -15.63 -21.37
C PHE A 158 10.13 -15.52 -22.37
N ILE A 159 11.18 -16.34 -22.23
CA ILE A 159 12.38 -16.32 -23.09
C ILE A 159 12.33 -17.41 -24.19
N GLN A 160 11.38 -18.36 -24.09
CA GLN A 160 11.07 -19.33 -25.14
C GLN A 160 9.91 -18.87 -26.00
#